data_AF-X1KKW0-F1
#
_entry.id   AF-X1KKW0-F1
#
_cell.length_a   1.000
_cell.length_b   1.000
_cell.length_c   1.000
_cell.angle_alpha   90.00
_cell.angle_beta   90.00
_cell.angle_gamma   90.00
#
_symmetry.space_group_name_H-M   'P 1'
#
loop_
_entity.id
_entity.type
_entity.pdbx_description
1 polymer ?
#
loop_
_entity_poly.entity_id
_entity_poly.type
_entity_poly.pdbx_seq_one_letter_code
_entity_poly.pdbx_strand_id
1 'polypeptide(L)' 'MVEKMDKVTLVLKEPLAIPVEAELICPDVFADKSCREIESLPLHHGNRERRLGELFKVDGERSVRIRIEGDVS' A
#
# COMPACT_ATOMS: atom_id res chain seq x y z
N MET A 1 22.76 16.19 -2.82
CA MET A 1 22.09 15.52 -1.69
C MET A 1 21.34 14.36 -2.29
N VAL A 2 21.70 13.13 -1.92
CA VAL A 2 21.21 11.93 -2.61
C VAL A 2 19.81 11.63 -2.07
N GLU A 3 18.77 11.96 -2.84
CA GLU A 3 17.42 11.43 -2.63
C GLU A 3 17.44 9.94 -3.01
N LYS A 4 17.89 9.09 -2.09
CA LYS A 4 17.83 7.65 -2.29
C LYS A 4 16.37 7.18 -2.18
N MET A 5 16.05 6.17 -2.96
CA MET A 5 14.75 5.51 -3.04
C MET A 5 14.43 4.82 -1.70
N ASP A 6 13.93 5.58 -0.72
CA ASP A 6 13.49 5.05 0.59
C ASP A 6 11.98 5.21 0.80
N LYS A 7 11.20 5.28 -0.31
CA LYS A 7 9.74 5.45 -0.25
C LYS A 7 9.03 4.36 -1.04
N VAL A 8 7.97 3.83 -0.46
CA VAL A 8 6.98 2.98 -1.13
C VAL A 8 5.84 3.87 -1.61
N THR A 9 5.58 3.83 -2.90
CA THR A 9 4.44 4.50 -3.52
C THR A 9 3.35 3.48 -3.77
N LEU A 10 2.13 3.80 -3.34
CA LEU A 10 0.92 3.00 -3.49
C LEU A 10 0.02 3.73 -4.47
N VAL A 11 -0.11 3.20 -5.69
CA VAL A 11 -0.97 3.80 -6.72
C VAL A 11 -2.28 3.03 -6.80
N LEU A 12 -3.40 3.68 -6.54
CA LEU A 12 -4.71 3.05 -6.63
C LEU A 12 -4.99 2.63 -8.09
N LYS A 13 -5.25 1.33 -8.31
CA LYS A 13 -5.54 0.79 -9.65
C LYS A 13 -6.98 1.05 -10.07
N GLU A 14 -7.90 0.92 -9.13
CA GLU A 14 -9.33 1.06 -9.33
C GLU A 14 -9.93 1.97 -8.26
N PRO A 15 -10.86 2.87 -8.61
CA PRO A 15 -11.50 3.75 -7.65
C PRO A 15 -12.24 2.93 -6.60
N LEU A 16 -11.94 3.20 -5.33
CA LEU A 16 -12.60 2.55 -4.21
C LEU A 16 -13.98 3.17 -4.04
N ALA A 17 -15.02 2.45 -4.45
CA ALA A 17 -16.40 2.87 -4.21
C ALA A 17 -16.84 2.69 -2.76
N ILE A 18 -16.09 1.90 -1.99
CA ILE A 18 -16.35 1.54 -0.60
C ILE A 18 -15.06 1.78 0.18
N PRO A 19 -15.12 2.27 1.44
CA PRO A 19 -13.94 2.42 2.27
C PRO A 19 -13.16 1.11 2.38
N VAL A 20 -11.83 1.25 2.32
CA VAL A 20 -10.90 0.16 2.53
C VAL A 20 -10.23 0.33 3.88
N GLU A 21 -10.34 -0.68 4.73
CA GLU A 21 -9.57 -0.74 5.97
C GLU A 21 -8.23 -1.39 5.66
N ALA A 22 -7.20 -0.61 5.90
CA ALA A 22 -5.83 -0.93 5.58
C ALA A 22 -4.93 -0.81 6.81
N GLU A 23 -5.33 -1.48 7.88
CA GLU A 23 -4.63 -1.48 9.18
C GLU A 23 -3.16 -1.90 9.05
N LEU A 24 -2.83 -2.65 8.01
CA LEU A 24 -1.47 -3.13 7.72
C LEU A 24 -0.63 -2.12 6.90
N ILE A 25 -1.19 -1.02 6.41
CA ILE A 25 -0.44 0.09 5.77
C ILE A 25 0.21 0.93 6.87
N CYS A 26 1.21 0.35 7.50
CA CYS A 26 2.02 1.00 8.52
C CYS A 26 3.48 1.11 8.04
N PRO A 27 4.16 2.25 8.28
CA PRO A 27 5.54 2.44 7.90
C PRO A 27 6.47 1.40 8.54
N ASP A 28 6.18 0.99 9.78
CA ASP A 28 6.88 -0.10 10.48
C ASP A 28 6.74 -1.44 9.75
N VAL A 29 5.52 -1.77 9.31
CA VAL A 29 5.22 -3.02 8.58
C VAL A 29 5.91 -3.02 7.21
N PHE A 30 5.97 -1.86 6.55
CA PHE A 30 6.56 -1.71 5.23
C PHE A 30 8.09 -1.62 5.27
N ALA A 31 8.68 -1.22 6.41
CA ALA A 31 10.12 -1.14 6.59
C ALA A 31 10.80 -2.52 6.47
N ASP A 32 10.16 -3.56 6.98
CA ASP A 32 10.69 -4.92 6.99
C ASP A 32 10.12 -5.81 5.85
N LYS A 33 9.05 -5.34 5.17
CA LYS A 33 8.40 -6.09 4.09
C LYS A 33 8.88 -5.70 2.70
N SER A 34 9.09 -6.72 1.87
CA SER A 34 9.36 -6.57 0.44
C SER A 34 8.10 -6.21 -0.34
N CYS A 35 8.22 -5.67 -1.54
CA CYS A 35 7.07 -5.28 -2.39
C CYS A 35 6.02 -6.40 -2.49
N ARG A 36 6.45 -7.65 -2.72
CA ARG A 36 5.56 -8.81 -2.81
C ARG A 36 4.82 -9.15 -1.50
N GLU A 37 5.47 -8.91 -0.37
CA GLU A 37 4.87 -9.07 0.97
C GLU A 37 3.83 -7.99 1.23
N ILE A 38 4.15 -6.74 0.84
CA ILE A 38 3.25 -5.59 0.90
C ILE A 38 2.02 -5.84 0.04
N GLU A 39 2.21 -6.31 -1.21
CA GLU A 39 1.13 -6.67 -2.12
C GLU A 39 0.26 -7.82 -1.59
N SER A 40 0.83 -8.72 -0.80
CA SER A 40 0.10 -9.84 -0.21
C SER A 40 -0.62 -9.49 1.10
N LEU A 41 -0.51 -8.24 1.59
CA LEU A 41 -1.20 -7.81 2.80
C LEU A 41 -2.72 -7.87 2.58
N PRO A 42 -3.48 -8.56 3.46
CA PRO A 42 -4.92 -8.51 3.42
C PRO A 42 -5.41 -7.12 3.82
N LEU A 43 -6.38 -6.64 3.06
CA LEU A 43 -7.13 -5.40 3.24
C LEU A 43 -8.61 -5.73 3.29
N HIS A 44 -9.38 -4.96 4.03
CA HIS A 44 -10.83 -5.12 4.06
C HIS A 44 -11.46 -4.06 3.18
N HIS A 45 -12.05 -4.48 2.07
CA HIS A 45 -12.83 -3.62 1.18
C HIS A 45 -14.32 -3.85 1.48
N GLY A 46 -14.90 -3.02 2.36
CA GLY A 46 -16.27 -3.21 2.84
C GLY A 46 -16.45 -4.60 3.50
N ASN A 47 -17.31 -5.44 2.93
CA ASN A 47 -17.58 -6.81 3.43
C ASN A 47 -16.70 -7.90 2.79
N ARG A 48 -15.64 -7.53 2.05
CA ARG A 48 -14.76 -8.48 1.37
C ARG A 48 -13.30 -8.23 1.73
N GLU A 49 -12.60 -9.31 2.04
CA GLU A 49 -11.14 -9.27 2.15
C GLU A 49 -10.52 -9.32 0.75
N ARG A 50 -9.54 -8.44 0.50
CA ARG A 50 -8.80 -8.29 -0.76
C ARG A 50 -7.33 -8.11 -0.45
N ARG A 51 -6.45 -8.42 -1.38
CA ARG A 51 -5.02 -8.13 -1.18
C ARG A 51 -4.71 -6.70 -1.58
N LEU A 52 -3.73 -6.11 -0.91
CA LEU A 52 -3.26 -4.76 -1.21
C LEU A 52 -2.79 -4.64 -2.66
N GLY A 53 -2.06 -5.62 -3.18
CA GLY A 53 -1.60 -5.65 -4.57
C GLY A 53 -2.72 -5.76 -5.61
N GLU A 54 -3.92 -6.18 -5.21
CA GLU A 54 -5.09 -6.22 -6.10
C GLU A 54 -5.67 -4.81 -6.30
N LEU A 55 -5.78 -4.03 -5.22
CA LEU A 55 -6.40 -2.70 -5.24
C LEU A 55 -5.38 -1.57 -5.52
N PHE A 56 -4.17 -1.73 -4.99
CA PHE A 56 -3.06 -0.78 -5.09
C PHE A 56 -1.89 -1.42 -5.82
N LYS A 57 -1.24 -0.67 -6.68
CA LYS A 57 0.06 -0.99 -7.25
C LYS A 57 1.14 -0.51 -6.30
N VAL A 58 1.95 -1.43 -5.78
CA VAL A 58 3.09 -1.12 -4.92
C VAL A 58 4.31 -0.85 -5.79
N ASP A 59 4.92 0.31 -5.62
CA ASP A 59 6.17 0.71 -6.26
C ASP A 59 7.18 1.08 -5.16
N GLY A 60 8.19 0.23 -4.97
CA GLY A 60 9.14 0.32 -3.86
C GLY A 60 8.95 -0.79 -2.81
N GLU A 61 9.92 -0.91 -1.92
CA GLU A 61 9.95 -1.95 -0.88
C GLU A 61 10.78 -1.49 0.33
N ARG A 62 10.62 -2.16 1.48
CA ARG A 62 11.48 -2.00 2.67
C ARG A 62 11.72 -0.54 3.04
N SER A 63 10.63 0.22 3.16
CA SER A 63 10.66 1.67 3.31
C SER A 63 9.61 2.16 4.30
N VAL A 64 10.02 3.10 5.15
CA VAL A 64 9.14 3.76 6.14
C VAL A 64 8.36 4.95 5.58
N ARG A 65 8.71 5.44 4.38
CA ARG A 65 7.94 6.51 3.72
C ARG A 65 6.91 5.88 2.80
N ILE A 66 5.64 6.11 3.11
CA ILE A 66 4.51 5.64 2.29
C ILE A 66 3.90 6.85 1.59
N ARG A 67 3.78 6.78 0.27
CA ARG A 67 3.08 7.77 -0.56
C ARG A 67 1.88 7.09 -1.20
N ILE A 68 0.67 7.58 -0.95
CA ILE A 68 -0.55 7.04 -1.56
C ILE A 68 -0.95 8.00 -2.67
N GLU A 69 -1.07 7.48 -3.89
CA GLU A 69 -1.54 8.21 -5.06
C GLU A 69 -2.87 7.60 -5.52
N GLY A 70 -3.95 8.35 -5.35
CA GLY A 70 -5.30 7.91 -5.67
C GLY A 70 -6.32 8.77 -4.92
N ASP A 71 -7.57 8.70 -5.36
CA ASP A 71 -8.68 9.30 -4.63
C ASP A 71 -9.06 8.33 -3.49
N VAL A 72 -8.75 8.73 -2.27
CA VAL A 72 -9.02 8.00 -1.03
C VAL A 72 -9.91 8.83 -0.09
N SER A 73 -10.84 9.60 -0.67
CA SER A 73 -11.69 10.56 0.05
C SER A 73 -12.82 9.91 0.87
#